data_AF-A0A916IZ63-F1
#
_entry.id   AF-A0A916IZ63-F1
#
_cell.length_a   1.000
_cell.length_b   1.000
_cell.length_c   1.000
_cell.angle_alpha   90.00
_cell.angle_beta   90.00
_cell.angle_gamma   90.00
#
_symmetry.space_group_name_H-M   'P 1'
#
loop_
_entity.id
_entity.type
_entity.pdbx_description
1 polymer ?
#
loop_
_entity_poly.entity_id
_entity_poly.type
_entity_poly.pdbx_seq_one_letter_code
_entity_poly.pdbx_strand_id
1 'polypeptide(L)' 'MVGAGPIAYIKLYTYYQDSDRVILLHEAKYVPPAVPSPTDSTRSFTGINYLYSPVLGRELQYSCTLTGTA' A
#
# COMPACT_ATOMS: atom_id res chain seq x y z
N MET A 1 2.16 7.30 -31.88
CA MET A 1 1.98 6.49 -30.66
C MET A 1 1.76 7.46 -29.51
N VAL A 2 0.57 7.48 -28.90
CA VAL A 2 0.35 8.26 -27.67
C VAL A 2 1.01 7.47 -26.54
N GLY A 3 2.16 7.95 -26.05
CA GLY A 3 2.83 7.34 -24.91
C GLY A 3 1.93 7.45 -23.66
N ALA A 4 1.86 6.39 -22.86
CA ALA A 4 1.15 6.45 -21.59
C ALA A 4 1.78 7.53 -20.70
N GLY A 5 0.97 8.46 -20.21
CA GLY A 5 1.41 9.48 -19.26
C GLY A 5 1.89 8.86 -17.94
N PRO A 6 2.69 9.59 -17.15
CA PRO A 6 3.20 9.09 -15.87
C PRO A 6 2.04 8.81 -14.90
N ILE A 7 2.08 7.65 -14.24
CA ILE A 7 1.11 7.29 -13.19
C ILE A 7 1.45 8.10 -11.94
N ALA A 8 0.51 8.90 -11.42
CA ALA A 8 0.75 9.73 -10.24
C ALA A 8 0.69 8.95 -8.92
N TYR A 9 -0.18 7.94 -8.82
CA TYR A 9 -0.29 7.04 -7.68
C TYR A 9 -1.18 5.83 -8.03
N ILE A 10 -1.08 4.78 -7.21
CA ILE A 10 -1.99 3.64 -7.20
C ILE A 10 -2.51 3.49 -5.77
N LYS A 11 -3.83 3.33 -5.63
CA LYS A 11 -4.45 2.97 -4.36
C LYS A 11 -5.21 1.67 -4.51
N LEU A 12 -4.91 0.71 -3.64
CA LEU A 12 -5.64 -0.55 -3.56
C LEU A 12 -6.45 -0.55 -2.28
N TYR A 13 -7.71 -0.96 -2.40
CA TYR A 13 -8.64 -1.05 -1.29
C TYR A 13 -9.13 -2.48 -1.17
N THR A 14 -9.16 -2.99 0.05
CA THR A 14 -9.89 -4.23 0.36
C THR A 14 -10.93 -3.95 1.42
N TYR A 15 -12.07 -4.60 1.23
CA TYR A 15 -13.21 -4.45 2.12
C TYR A 15 -13.58 -5.82 2.67
N TYR A 16 -13.93 -5.83 3.94
CA TYR A 16 -14.62 -6.94 4.56
C TYR A 16 -16.11 -6.79 4.31
N GLN A 17 -16.71 -7.77 3.64
CA GLN A 17 -18.13 -7.82 3.40
C GLN A 17 -18.77 -8.70 4.49
N ASP A 18 -19.44 -8.04 5.43
CA ASP A 18 -20.39 -8.65 6.36
C ASP A 18 -21.78 -8.63 5.73
N SER A 19 -22.73 -9.39 6.28
CA SER A 19 -24.08 -9.60 5.68
C SER A 19 -24.76 -8.31 5.23
N ASP A 20 -24.64 -7.22 5.99
CA ASP A 20 -25.28 -5.93 5.68
C ASP A 20 -24.29 -4.75 5.57
N ARG A 21 -22.97 -4.99 5.67
CA ARG A 21 -21.98 -3.90 5.79
C ARG A 21 -20.72 -4.18 5.00
N VAL A 22 -20.26 -3.14 4.29
CA VAL A 22 -18.94 -3.11 3.63
C VAL A 22 -18.03 -2.28 4.51
N ILE A 23 -17.04 -2.92 5.13
CA ILE A 23 -16.13 -2.28 6.08
C ILE A 23 -14.74 -2.23 5.44
N LEU A 24 -14.13 -1.05 5.40
CA LEU A 24 -12.76 -0.90 4.91
C LEU A 24 -11.83 -1.73 5.78
N LEU A 25 -11.09 -2.65 5.15
CA LEU A 25 -10.16 -3.53 5.83
C LEU A 25 -8.72 -3.08 5.57
N HIS A 26 -8.41 -2.65 4.35
CA HIS A 26 -7.05 -2.27 3.98
C HIS A 26 -7.02 -1.18 2.90
N GLU A 27 -6.12 -0.20 3.05
CA GLU A 27 -5.69 0.72 1.98
C GLU A 27 -4.18 0.58 1.77
N ALA A 28 -3.74 0.26 0.55
CA ALA A 28 -2.34 0.34 0.15
C ALA A 28 -2.15 1.50 -0.84
N LYS A 29 -1.24 2.42 -0.50
CA LYS A 29 -0.92 3.59 -1.31
C LYS A 29 0.50 3.50 -1.87
N TYR A 30 0.60 3.44 -3.19
CA TYR A 30 1.85 3.48 -3.93
C TYR A 30 1.99 4.82 -4.63
N VAL A 31 3.10 5.50 -4.39
CA VAL A 31 3.48 6.73 -5.09
C VAL A 31 4.78 6.48 -5.84
N PRO A 32 4.97 7.08 -7.03
CA PRO A 32 6.22 6.98 -7.76
C PRO A 32 7.41 7.50 -6.93
N PRO A 33 8.60 6.91 -7.08
CA PRO A 33 8.87 5.69 -7.84
C PRO A 33 8.34 4.44 -7.11
N ALA A 34 7.62 3.57 -7.83
CA ALA A 34 6.97 2.40 -7.24
C ALA A 34 7.96 1.32 -6.77
N VAL A 35 9.16 1.29 -7.34
CA VAL A 35 10.25 0.40 -6.94
C VAL A 35 11.44 1.27 -6.53
N PRO A 36 11.85 1.22 -5.25
CA PRO A 36 13.11 1.79 -4.80
C PRO A 36 14.29 1.30 -5.64
N SER A 37 15.22 2.19 -5.97
CA SER A 37 16.50 1.77 -6.55
C SER A 37 17.22 0.86 -5.54
N PRO A 38 17.99 -0.16 -5.99
CA PRO A 38 18.84 -0.96 -5.09
C PRO A 38 19.79 -0.12 -4.23
N THR A 39 20.15 1.07 -4.69
CA THR A 39 20.97 2.06 -3.97
C THR A 39 20.20 2.87 -2.92
N ASP A 40 18.87 2.76 -2.87
CA ASP A 40 18.00 3.51 -1.96
C ASP A 40 17.20 2.54 -1.08
N SER A 41 17.94 1.76 -0.28
CA SER A 41 17.44 0.75 0.67
C SER A 41 16.55 1.32 1.78
N THR A 42 16.47 2.65 1.88
CA THR A 42 15.65 3.36 2.87
C THR A 42 14.20 3.56 2.42
N ARG A 43 13.92 3.45 1.11
CA ARG A 43 12.56 3.65 0.59
C ARG A 43 11.71 2.40 0.76
N SER A 44 10.44 2.63 1.08
CA SER A 44 9.46 1.56 1.18
C SER A 44 9.22 0.90 -0.18
N PHE A 45 9.34 -0.43 -0.21
CA PHE A 45 9.06 -1.26 -1.37
C PHE A 45 7.55 -1.50 -1.54
N THR A 46 6.78 -1.51 -0.45
CA THR A 46 5.35 -1.82 -0.46
C THR A 46 4.45 -0.59 -0.31
N GLY A 47 5.01 0.62 -0.36
CA GLY A 47 4.28 1.85 -0.09
C GLY A 47 3.78 1.92 1.36
N ILE A 48 2.78 2.78 1.60
CA ILE A 48 2.15 2.91 2.92
C ILE A 48 0.89 2.05 2.95
N ASN A 49 0.80 1.17 3.93
CA ASN A 49 -0.32 0.25 4.13
C ASN A 49 -1.06 0.66 5.41
N TYR A 50 -2.37 0.77 5.31
CA TYR A 50 -3.28 1.06 6.42
C TYR A 50 -4.21 -0.14 6.58
N LEU A 51 -4.10 -0.84 7.71
CA LEU A 51 -4.94 -1.98 8.04
C LEU A 51 -5.90 -1.60 9.15
N TYR A 52 -7.18 -1.84 8.93
CA TYR A 52 -8.25 -1.53 9.87
C TYR A 52 -8.81 -2.84 10.42
N SER A 53 -8.96 -2.93 11.73
CA SER A 53 -9.67 -4.05 12.37
C SER A 53 -11.13 -3.68 12.60
N PRO A 54 -12.10 -4.32 11.91
CA PRO A 54 -13.52 -4.06 12.13
C PRO A 54 -13.96 -4.35 13.57
N VAL A 55 -13.35 -5.36 14.20
CA VAL A 55 -13.73 -5.86 15.53
C VAL A 55 -13.04 -5.06 16.64
N LEU A 56 -11.76 -4.74 16.48
CA LEU A 56 -10.98 -4.07 17.53
C LEU A 56 -11.05 -2.55 17.43
N GLY A 57 -11.55 -1.99 16.33
CA GLY A 57 -11.60 -0.54 16.09
C GLY A 57 -10.20 0.10 16.07
N ARG A 58 -9.19 -0.66 15.63
CA ARG A 58 -7.78 -0.23 15.62
C ARG A 58 -7.28 -0.10 14.19
N GLU A 59 -6.36 0.83 14.01
CA GLU A 59 -5.59 1.01 12.79
C GLU A 59 -4.14 0.57 13.02
N LEU A 60 -3.59 -0.15 12.05
CA LEU A 60 -2.16 -0.42 11.96
C LEU A 60 -1.65 0.19 10.66
N GLN A 61 -0.72 1.14 10.78
CA GLN A 61 0.01 1.68 9.65
C GLN A 61 1.38 1.00 9.56
N TYR A 62 1.74 0.51 8.38
CA TYR A 62 3.06 -0.09 8.16
C TYR A 62 3.59 0.15 6.74
N SER A 63 4.90 -0.01 6.60
CA SER A 63 5.60 0.03 5.32
C SER A 63 6.76 -0.95 5.38
N CYS A 64 6.97 -1.74 4.32
CA CYS A 64 8.10 -2.66 4.26
C CYS A 64 9.22 -2.04 3.43
N THR A 65 10.45 -2.19 3.88
CA THR A 65 11.68 -1.84 3.15
C THR A 65 12.42 -3.13 2.80
N LEU A 66 13.15 -3.12 1.68
CA LEU A 66 14.00 -4.24 1.33
C LEU A 66 15.34 -4.10 2.08
N THR A 67 15.52 -4.88 3.13
CA THR A 67 16.83 -5.09 3.74
C THR A 67 17.54 -6.19 2.93
N GLY A 68 18.72 -5.89 2.37
CA GLY A 68 19.38 -6.71 1.35
C GLY A 68 19.46 -8.22 1.62
N THR A 69 19.61 -9.00 0.55
CA THR A 69 19.85 -10.45 0.60
C THR A 69 21.10 -10.75 1.43
N ALA A 70 20.95 -11.57 2.47
CA ALA A 70 22.08 -12.23 3.13
C ALA A 70 22.85 -13.12 2.15
#